data_AF-A0A357LY48-F1
#
_entry.id   AF-A0A357LY48-F1
#
_cell.length_a   1.000
_cell.length_b   1.000
_cell.length_c   1.000
_cell.angle_alpha   90.00
_cell.angle_beta   90.00
_cell.angle_gamma   90.00
#
_symmetry.space_group_name_H-M   'P 1'
#
loop_
_entity.id
_entity.type
_entity.pdbx_description
1 polymer ?
#
loop_
_entity_poly.entity_id
_entity_poly.type
_entity_poly.pdbx_seq_one_letter_code
_entity_poly.pdbx_strand_id
1 'polypeptide(L)' 'QIQGFFDIPVDNVYGSPILLDDIERQNFDDLIVVSPDIGGVVRARAIAKQLNVDLAIIDKRRPKANVSEVMHIIG' A
#
# COMPACT_ATOMS: atom_id res chain seq x y z
N GLN A 1 7.52 6.49 13.27
CA GLN A 1 8.52 7.58 13.37
C GLN A 1 7.89 8.86 13.92
N ILE A 2 6.72 9.33 13.45
CA ILE A 2 6.08 10.58 13.92
C ILE A 2 5.69 10.56 15.42
N GLN A 3 5.25 9.43 15.96
CA GLN A 3 4.87 9.34 17.39
C GLN A 3 5.99 9.76 18.35
N GLY A 4 7.27 9.58 17.98
CA GLY A 4 8.42 9.97 18.81
C GLY A 4 8.72 11.47 18.81
N PHE A 5 7.95 12.29 18.10
CA PHE A 5 8.10 13.76 18.14
C PHE A 5 7.25 14.42 19.24
N PHE A 6 6.43 13.64 19.93
CA PHE A 6 5.54 14.12 20.97
C PHE A 6 5.98 13.56 22.31
N ASP A 7 6.08 14.44 23.31
CA ASP A 7 6.34 14.04 24.71
C ASP A 7 5.05 13.60 25.44
N ILE A 8 3.94 13.47 24.71
CA ILE A 8 2.63 13.02 25.20
C ILE A 8 2.21 11.72 24.48
N PRO A 9 1.32 10.91 25.07
CA PRO A 9 0.79 9.72 24.41
C PRO A 9 0.10 10.07 23.08
N VAL A 10 0.39 9.29 22.03
CA VAL A 10 -0.22 9.43 20.71
C VAL A 10 -0.66 8.06 20.19
N ASP A 11 -1.96 7.90 19.97
CA ASP A 11 -2.53 6.70 19.38
C ASP A 11 -2.60 6.81 17.86
N ASN A 12 -1.79 6.02 17.16
CA ASN A 12 -1.84 5.91 15.70
C ASN A 12 -2.68 4.69 15.29
N VAL A 13 -3.99 4.88 15.25
CA VAL A 13 -4.94 3.84 14.87
C VAL A 13 -4.94 3.62 13.35
N TYR A 14 -5.10 2.36 12.93
CA TYR A 14 -5.16 1.99 11.51
C TYR A 14 -6.61 1.88 11.03
N GLY A 15 -6.92 2.52 9.91
CA GLY A 15 -8.21 2.38 9.22
C GLY A 15 -8.32 1.12 8.34
N SER A 16 -7.26 0.29 8.28
CA SER A 16 -7.23 -0.89 7.41
C SER A 16 -8.37 -1.90 7.64
N PRO A 17 -8.87 -2.16 8.87
CA PRO A 17 -9.96 -3.13 9.05
C PRO A 17 -11.25 -2.75 8.29
N ILE A 18 -11.58 -1.45 8.26
CA ILE A 18 -12.77 -0.96 7.53
C ILE A 18 -12.57 -1.10 6.03
N LEU A 19 -11.37 -0.79 5.53
CA LEU A 19 -11.04 -0.91 4.11
C LEU A 19 -11.03 -2.37 3.65
N LEU A 20 -10.55 -3.30 4.48
CA LEU A 20 -10.54 -4.72 4.17
C LEU A 20 -11.95 -5.28 4.07
N ASP A 21 -12.82 -4.98 5.04
CA ASP A 21 -14.23 -5.40 5.02
C ASP A 21 -14.96 -4.87 3.78
N ASP A 22 -14.71 -3.63 3.36
CA ASP A 22 -15.28 -3.11 2.10
C ASP A 22 -14.76 -3.87 0.87
N ILE A 23 -13.46 -4.13 0.78
CA ILE A 23 -12.85 -4.87 -0.34
C ILE A 23 -13.40 -6.30 -0.42
N GLU A 24 -13.49 -7.00 0.71
CA GLU A 24 -14.04 -8.37 0.76
C GLU A 24 -15.50 -8.42 0.28
N ARG A 25 -16.31 -7.40 0.61
CA ARG A 25 -17.70 -7.31 0.16
C ARG A 25 -17.86 -7.13 -1.35
N GLN A 26 -16.85 -6.58 -2.04
CA GLN A 26 -16.89 -6.45 -3.49
C GLN A 26 -16.76 -7.80 -4.22
N ASN A 27 -16.21 -8.83 -3.55
CA ASN A 27 -16.08 -10.20 -4.06
C ASN A 27 -15.45 -10.27 -5.48
N PHE A 28 -14.27 -9.68 -5.63
CA PHE A 28 -13.49 -9.74 -6.86
C PHE A 28 -12.90 -11.14 -7.09
N ASP A 29 -13.01 -11.67 -8.31
CA ASP A 29 -12.52 -13.04 -8.64
C ASP A 29 -10.99 -13.14 -8.77
N ASP A 30 -10.32 -12.07 -9.23
CA ASP A 30 -8.86 -12.03 -9.48
C ASP A 30 -8.27 -10.76 -8.86
N LEU A 31 -8.34 -10.68 -7.53
CA LEU A 31 -7.90 -9.52 -6.78
C LEU A 31 -6.38 -9.49 -6.65
N ILE A 32 -5.77 -8.36 -7.00
CA ILE A 32 -4.36 -8.06 -6.74
C ILE A 32 -4.23 -6.73 -6.01
N VAL A 33 -3.38 -6.68 -4.99
CA VAL A 33 -3.10 -5.43 -4.28
C VAL A 33 -1.91 -4.75 -4.95
N VAL A 34 -2.03 -3.46 -5.28
CA VAL A 34 -0.98 -2.71 -5.97
C VAL A 34 -0.41 -1.63 -5.05
N SER A 35 0.91 -1.59 -4.88
CA SER A 35 1.61 -0.44 -4.33
C SER A 35 1.90 0.59 -5.44
N PRO A 36 1.39 1.83 -5.34
CA PRO A 36 1.56 2.83 -6.40
C PRO A 36 2.97 3.41 -6.50
N ASP A 37 3.78 3.20 -5.46
CA ASP A 37 5.17 3.60 -5.35
C ASP A 37 5.92 2.73 -4.32
N ILE A 38 7.22 2.96 -4.17
CA ILE A 38 8.09 2.22 -3.25
C ILE A 38 7.75 2.49 -1.77
N GLY A 39 7.32 3.71 -1.44
CA GLY A 39 7.00 4.11 -0.06
C GLY A 39 5.72 3.44 0.48
N GLY A 40 4.80 3.08 -0.41
CA GLY A 40 3.57 2.36 -0.10
C GLY A 40 3.72 0.85 0.08
N VAL A 41 4.86 0.27 -0.29
CA VAL A 41 5.02 -1.20 -0.41
C VAL A 41 4.74 -1.92 0.90
N VAL A 42 5.17 -1.35 2.03
CA VAL A 42 4.96 -1.96 3.35
C VAL A 42 3.46 -2.03 3.68
N ARG A 43 2.68 -0.99 3.37
CA ARG A 43 1.22 -0.98 3.59
C ARG A 43 0.51 -1.94 2.64
N ALA A 44 0.84 -1.87 1.36
CA ALA A 44 0.25 -2.73 0.33
C ALA A 44 0.50 -4.21 0.65
N ARG A 45 1.72 -4.57 1.05
CA ARG A 45 2.07 -5.94 1.46
C ARG A 45 1.28 -6.42 2.68
N ALA A 46 1.05 -5.56 3.67
CA ALA A 46 0.27 -5.92 4.84
C ALA A 46 -1.19 -6.24 4.46
N ILE A 47 -1.80 -5.42 3.60
CA ILE A 47 -3.16 -5.64 3.08
C ILE A 47 -3.22 -6.93 2.25
N ALA A 48 -2.28 -7.12 1.30
CA ALA A 48 -2.23 -8.32 0.45
C ALA A 48 -2.14 -9.62 1.27
N LYS A 49 -1.32 -9.62 2.34
CA LYS A 49 -1.20 -10.75 3.26
C LYS A 49 -2.49 -11.03 4.04
N GLN A 50 -3.22 -9.99 4.44
CA GLN A 50 -4.50 -10.15 5.15
C GLN A 50 -5.60 -10.70 4.25
N LEU A 51 -5.62 -10.29 2.98
CA LEU A 51 -6.56 -10.78 1.96
C LEU A 51 -6.12 -12.10 1.31
N ASN A 52 -4.91 -12.58 1.60
CA ASN A 52 -4.29 -13.74 0.97
C ASN A 52 -4.25 -13.65 -0.57
N VAL A 53 -3.81 -12.51 -1.09
CA VAL A 53 -3.69 -12.22 -2.53
C VAL A 53 -2.28 -11.74 -2.89
N ASP A 54 -2.00 -11.70 -4.19
CA ASP A 54 -0.72 -11.25 -4.71
C ASP A 54 -0.50 -9.73 -4.55
N LEU A 55 0.77 -9.33 -4.58
CA LEU A 55 1.20 -7.93 -4.43
C LEU A 55 1.92 -7.48 -5.69
N ALA A 56 1.37 -6.50 -6.39
CA ALA A 56 2.06 -5.78 -7.45
C ALA A 56 2.71 -4.49 -6.91
N ILE A 57 3.90 -4.14 -7.42
CA ILE A 57 4.58 -2.88 -7.08
C ILE A 57 4.89 -2.10 -8.35
N ILE A 58 4.57 -0.81 -8.34
CA ILE A 58 4.95 0.13 -9.40
C ILE A 58 6.30 0.78 -9.06
N ASP A 59 7.36 0.41 -9.78
CA ASP A 59 8.64 1.14 -9.76
C ASP A 59 8.59 2.33 -10.73
N LYS A 60 8.26 3.51 -10.19
CA LYS A 60 8.32 4.79 -10.91
C LYS A 60 9.64 5.48 -10.59
N ARG A 61 10.55 5.52 -11.57
CA ARG A 61 11.76 6.33 -11.50
C ARG A 61 11.52 7.68 -12.18
N ARG A 62 11.95 8.77 -11.54
CA ARG A 62 11.90 10.13 -12.12
C ARG A 62 13.31 10.57 -12.49
N PRO A 63 13.77 10.33 -13.73
CA PRO A 63 15.08 10.79 -14.17
C PRO A 63 15.14 12.32 -14.34
N LYS A 64 13.99 12.99 -14.55
CA LYS A 64 13.84 14.46 -14.64
C LYS A 64 12.49 14.92 -14.08
N ALA A 65 12.38 16.21 -13.74
CA ALA A 65 11.09 16.81 -13.37
C ALA A 65 10.06 16.61 -14.50
N ASN A 66 8.84 16.20 -14.14
CA ASN A 66 7.71 15.93 -15.04
C ASN A 66 7.88 14.76 -16.04
N VAL A 67 8.91 13.92 -15.91
CA VAL A 67 9.02 12.66 -16.69
C VAL A 67 8.95 11.47 -15.73
N SER A 68 7.86 10.71 -15.80
CA SER A 68 7.68 9.46 -15.05
C SER A 68 7.54 8.30 -16.01
N GLU A 69 8.53 7.42 -16.03
CA GLU A 69 8.45 6.14 -16.72
C GLU A 69 8.04 5.06 -15.70
N VAL A 70 7.02 4.27 -16.05
CA VAL A 70 6.62 3.07 -15.29
C VAL A 70 7.46 1.92 -15.81
N MET A 71 8.38 1.42 -14.98
CA MET A 71 9.41 0.51 -15.50
C MET A 71 9.10 -0.96 -15.28
N HIS A 72 8.52 -1.37 -14.14
CA HIS A 72 8.29 -2.79 -13.84
C HIS A 72 7.08 -3.01 -12.91
N ILE A 73 6.33 -4.09 -13.17
CA ILE A 73 5.37 -4.70 -12.24
C ILE A 73 6.08 -5.91 -11.64
N ILE A 74 6.24 -5.92 -10.31
CA ILE A 74 6.78 -7.07 -9.56
C ILE A 74 5.61 -7.69 -8.83
N GLY A 75 5.24 -8.92 -9.21
CA GLY A 75 4.27 -9.79 -8.53
C GLY A 75 4.96 -10.77 -7.60
#